data_AF-A0A381WJN3-F1
#
_entry.id   AF-A0A381WJN3-F1
#
_cell.length_a   1.000
_cell.length_b   1.000
_cell.length_c   1.000
_cell.angle_alpha   90.00
_cell.angle_beta   90.00
_cell.angle_gamma   90.00
#
_symmetry.space_group_name_H-M   'P 1'
#
loop_
_entity.id
_entity.type
_entity.pdbx_description
1 polymer ?
#
loop_
_entity_poly.entity_id
_entity_poly.type
_entity_poly.pdbx_seq_one_letter_code
_entity_poly.pdbx_strand_id
1 'polypeptide(L)'
;MQPIEMSDPAKIEEFLSKICLGGKGFTTECLLVDAYDAGLDYPDYLKAEGEDPDASYEGKSPAWAKYHMRQGKRVFMVYGDEGKDRRTHFSETP
;
A
#
# COMPACT_ATOMS: atom_id res chain seq x y z
N MET A 1 13.37 -5.59 -0.28
CA MET A 1 13.01 -5.06 -1.61
C MET A 1 13.50 -3.62 -1.74
N GLN A 2 13.79 -3.11 -2.96
CA GLN A 2 14.20 -1.70 -3.13
C GLN A 2 13.01 -0.77 -2.90
N PRO A 3 13.17 0.34 -2.16
CA PRO A 3 12.09 1.29 -1.96
C PRO A 3 11.69 1.91 -3.29
N ILE A 4 10.38 2.08 -3.48
CA ILE A 4 9.81 2.76 -4.64
C ILE A 4 9.11 4.04 -4.17
N GLU A 5 9.19 5.06 -5.02
CA GLU A 5 8.49 6.32 -4.83
C GLU A 5 7.91 6.73 -6.18
N MET A 6 6.63 7.08 -6.18
CA MET A 6 5.86 7.41 -7.37
C MET A 6 4.98 8.61 -7.05
N SER A 7 4.90 9.53 -7.99
CA SER A 7 4.04 10.72 -7.90
C SER A 7 3.12 10.87 -9.11
N ASP A 8 3.00 9.80 -9.91
CA ASP A 8 2.16 9.74 -11.10
C ASP A 8 0.92 8.91 -10.76
N PRO A 9 -0.27 9.53 -10.63
CA PRO A 9 -1.47 8.85 -10.16
C PRO A 9 -1.84 7.61 -10.97
N ALA A 10 -1.76 7.69 -12.31
CA ALA A 10 -2.11 6.56 -13.16
C ALA A 10 -1.18 5.35 -12.91
N LYS A 11 0.12 5.60 -12.76
CA LYS A 11 1.06 4.54 -12.40
C LYS A 11 0.87 4.04 -10.98
N ILE A 12 0.47 4.91 -10.05
CA ILE A 12 0.16 4.53 -8.66
C ILE A 12 -1.03 3.59 -8.63
N GLU A 13 -2.11 3.92 -9.35
CA GLU A 13 -3.29 3.06 -9.47
C GLU A 13 -2.93 1.69 -10.06
N GLU A 14 -2.21 1.67 -11.19
CA GLU A 14 -1.73 0.41 -11.79
C GLU A 14 -0.89 -0.40 -10.80
N PHE A 15 0.04 0.26 -10.10
CA PHE A 15 0.90 -0.39 -9.12
C PHE A 15 0.09 -0.99 -7.96
N LEU A 16 -0.79 -0.21 -7.34
CA LEU A 16 -1.63 -0.65 -6.22
C LEU A 16 -2.59 -1.76 -6.62
N SER A 17 -3.09 -1.76 -7.86
CA SER A 17 -3.99 -2.80 -8.37
C SER A 17 -3.33 -4.17 -8.45
N LYS A 18 -2.00 -4.20 -8.48
CA LYS A 18 -1.18 -5.41 -8.60
C LYS A 18 -0.60 -5.88 -7.27
N ILE A 19 -0.84 -5.12 -6.19
CA ILE A 19 -0.39 -5.45 -4.84
C ILE A 19 -1.46 -6.27 -4.14
N CYS A 20 -1.07 -7.47 -3.71
CA CYS A 20 -1.87 -8.33 -2.85
C CYS A 20 -1.12 -8.56 -1.53
N LEU A 21 -1.81 -8.35 -0.41
CA LEU A 21 -1.27 -8.46 0.94
C LEU A 21 -1.95 -9.64 1.66
N GLY A 22 -1.20 -10.69 1.97
CA GLY A 22 -1.65 -11.88 2.72
C GLY A 22 -1.13 -11.90 4.16
N GLY A 23 -1.29 -13.00 4.88
CA GLY A 23 -0.78 -13.15 6.25
C GLY A 23 -1.80 -12.83 7.35
N LYS A 24 -1.35 -12.29 8.48
CA LYS A 24 -2.19 -11.98 9.65
C LYS A 24 -2.47 -10.49 9.80
N GLY A 25 -3.69 -10.14 10.22
CA GLY A 25 -4.15 -8.76 10.36
C GLY A 25 -4.85 -8.28 9.10
N PHE A 26 -4.43 -7.13 8.57
CA PHE A 26 -4.97 -6.57 7.32
C PHE A 26 -4.51 -7.36 6.09
N THR A 27 -5.45 -7.98 5.39
CA THR A 27 -5.22 -8.72 4.14
C THR A 27 -6.09 -8.16 3.04
N THR A 28 -5.55 -8.03 1.83
CA THR A 28 -6.28 -7.56 0.66
C THR A 28 -5.73 -8.21 -0.60
N GLU A 29 -6.61 -8.50 -1.55
CA GLU A 29 -6.22 -8.98 -2.87
C GLU A 29 -5.88 -7.81 -3.82
N CYS A 30 -6.27 -6.58 -3.48
CA CYS A 30 -6.06 -5.41 -4.32
C CYS A 30 -5.98 -4.16 -3.45
N LEU A 31 -4.75 -3.72 -3.14
CA LEU A 31 -4.53 -2.58 -2.26
C LEU A 31 -5.15 -1.27 -2.77
N LEU A 32 -5.36 -1.17 -4.10
CA LEU A 32 -6.05 -0.04 -4.71
C LEU A 32 -7.49 0.12 -4.19
N VAL A 33 -8.22 -0.99 -4.01
CA VAL A 33 -9.60 -0.95 -3.54
C VAL A 33 -9.66 -0.40 -2.11
N ASP A 34 -8.73 -0.81 -1.25
CA ASP A 34 -8.63 -0.28 0.11
C ASP A 34 -8.23 1.20 0.14
N ALA A 35 -7.39 1.64 -0.80
CA ALA A 35 -7.08 3.07 -0.96
C ALA A 35 -8.33 3.87 -1.32
N TYR A 36 -9.18 3.36 -2.22
CA TYR A 36 -10.47 3.98 -2.56
C TYR A 36 -11.45 3.97 -1.38
N ASP A 37 -11.54 2.88 -0.63
CA ASP A 37 -12.37 2.81 0.58
C ASP A 37 -11.92 3.81 1.65
N ALA A 38 -10.60 4.05 1.76
CA ALA A 38 -10.01 5.10 2.58
C ALA A 38 -10.22 6.53 2.03
N GLY A 39 -10.89 6.69 0.89
CA GLY A 39 -11.16 7.99 0.26
C GLY A 39 -9.98 8.58 -0.51
N LEU A 40 -9.04 7.74 -0.96
CA LEU A 40 -7.99 8.13 -1.88
C LEU A 40 -8.38 7.77 -3.32
N ASP A 41 -9.40 8.44 -3.86
CA ASP A 41 -9.90 8.22 -5.23
C ASP A 41 -8.84 8.42 -6.34
N TYR A 42 -7.82 9.21 -6.07
CA TYR A 42 -6.77 9.56 -7.03
C TYR A 42 -5.46 9.91 -6.29
N PRO A 43 -4.73 8.91 -5.76
CA PRO A 43 -3.53 9.13 -4.99
C PRO A 43 -2.45 9.81 -5.84
N ASP A 44 -1.96 10.97 -5.38
CA ASP A 44 -0.91 11.75 -6.07
C ASP A 44 0.51 11.37 -5.64
N TYR A 45 0.63 10.57 -4.59
CA TYR A 45 1.90 10.10 -4.09
C TYR A 45 1.79 8.71 -3.49
N LEU A 46 2.76 7.86 -3.81
CA LEU A 46 2.94 6.54 -3.24
C LEU A 46 4.41 6.30 -2.94
N LYS A 47 4.67 5.76 -1.75
CA LYS A 47 5.96 5.23 -1.36
C LYS A 47 5.80 3.83 -0.80
N ALA A 48 6.54 2.87 -1.34
CA ALA A 48 6.56 1.52 -0.77
C ALA A 48 7.99 1.12 -0.36
N GLU A 49 8.13 0.53 0.81
CA GLU A 49 9.43 0.18 1.39
C GLU A 49 9.34 -1.05 2.30
N GLY A 50 10.50 -1.62 2.62
CA GLY A 50 10.59 -2.87 3.38
C GLY A 50 10.48 -4.11 2.51
N GLU A 51 10.45 -5.26 3.16
CA GLU A 51 10.29 -6.57 2.54
C GLU A 51 9.37 -7.39 3.42
N ASP A 52 8.36 -7.98 2.81
CA ASP A 52 7.38 -8.80 3.52
C ASP A 52 7.09 -10.07 2.70
N PRO A 53 7.35 -11.26 3.25
CA PRO A 53 7.10 -12.52 2.56
C PRO A 53 5.61 -12.78 2.34
N ASP A 54 4.76 -12.24 3.21
CA ASP A 54 3.31 -12.34 3.10
C ASP A 54 2.70 -11.34 2.09
N ALA A 55 3.50 -10.42 1.54
CA ALA A 55 3.08 -9.51 0.49
C ALA A 55 3.50 -10.05 -0.89
N SER A 56 2.72 -9.72 -1.91
CA SER A 56 2.97 -10.10 -3.30
C SER A 56 2.67 -8.94 -4.25
N TYR A 57 3.48 -8.82 -5.29
CA TYR A 57 3.31 -7.86 -6.38
C TYR A 57 3.29 -8.61 -7.70
N GLU A 58 2.21 -8.48 -8.48
CA GLU A 58 2.02 -9.23 -9.73
C GLU A 58 2.18 -10.76 -9.54
N GLY A 59 1.72 -11.28 -8.39
CA GLY A 59 1.87 -12.70 -8.04
C GLY A 59 3.28 -13.13 -7.65
N LYS A 60 4.22 -12.18 -7.47
CA LYS A 60 5.58 -12.45 -6.98
C LYS A 60 5.74 -11.99 -5.54
N SER A 61 6.15 -12.92 -4.69
CA SER A 61 6.60 -12.66 -3.31
C SER A 61 8.12 -12.84 -3.20
N PRO A 62 8.79 -12.17 -2.24
CA PRO A 62 8.26 -11.17 -1.31
C PRO A 62 7.99 -9.82 -1.99
N ALA A 63 7.08 -9.02 -1.43
CA ALA A 63 6.84 -7.64 -1.87
C ALA A 63 7.17 -6.63 -0.75
N TRP A 64 6.71 -5.37 -0.88
CA TRP A 64 6.96 -4.34 0.13
C TRP A 64 6.12 -4.56 1.38
N ALA A 65 6.69 -4.22 2.53
CA ALA A 65 6.03 -4.34 3.83
C ALA A 65 5.19 -3.12 4.15
N LYS A 66 5.64 -1.93 3.74
CA LYS A 66 5.02 -0.65 4.05
C LYS A 66 4.59 0.05 2.77
N TYR A 67 3.39 0.61 2.78
CA TYR A 67 2.84 1.41 1.69
C TYR A 67 2.34 2.72 2.27
N HIS A 68 2.80 3.83 1.73
CA HIS A 68 2.40 5.17 2.11
C HIS A 68 1.79 5.84 0.90
N MET A 69 0.47 5.93 0.90
CA MET A 69 -0.31 6.59 -0.13
C MET A 69 -0.79 7.93 0.40
N ARG A 70 -0.80 8.94 -0.46
CA ARG A 70 -1.30 10.27 -0.13
C ARG A 70 -2.08 10.84 -1.29
N GLN A 71 -3.15 11.55 -0.94
CA GLN A 71 -3.92 12.39 -1.85
C GLN A 71 -4.21 13.74 -1.19
N GLY A 72 -3.48 14.78 -1.61
CA GLY A 72 -3.62 16.13 -1.05
C GLY A 72 -3.37 16.17 0.46
N LYS A 73 -4.44 16.21 1.26
CA LYS A 73 -4.42 16.22 2.73
C LYS A 73 -4.66 14.84 3.37
N ARG A 74 -5.14 13.88 2.59
CA ARG A 74 -5.46 12.52 3.01
C ARG A 74 -4.24 11.64 2.89
N VAL A 75 -3.99 10.83 3.90
CA VAL A 75 -2.87 9.90 3.95
C VAL A 75 -3.38 8.54 4.39
N PHE A 76 -3.02 7.51 3.64
CA PHE A 76 -3.30 6.12 3.96
C PHE A 76 -1.99 5.34 3.99
N MET A 77 -1.69 4.77 5.15
CA MET A 77 -0.46 4.02 5.39
C MET A 77 -0.78 2.60 5.77
N VAL A 78 -0.10 1.65 5.16
CA VAL A 78 -0.16 0.23 5.50
C VAL A 78 1.20 -0.17 6.04
N TYR A 79 1.20 -0.83 7.19
CA TYR A 79 2.39 -1.32 7.87
C TYR A 79 2.28 -2.84 8.04
N GLY A 80 3.08 -3.57 7.27
CA GLY A 80 3.42 -4.97 7.49
C GLY A 80 4.84 -5.13 8.03
N ASP A 81 5.10 -6.27 8.66
CA ASP A 81 6.41 -6.70 9.14
C ASP A 81 6.37 -8.21 9.37
N GLU A 82 7.50 -8.90 9.17
CA GLU A 82 7.56 -10.35 9.32
C GLU A 82 7.08 -10.79 10.71
N GLY A 83 6.02 -11.60 10.75
CA GLY A 83 5.46 -12.14 11.99
C GLY A 83 4.64 -11.15 12.83
N LYS A 84 4.35 -9.94 12.34
CA LYS A 84 3.43 -8.99 13.01
C LYS A 84 2.12 -8.86 12.24
N ASP A 85 1.04 -8.60 12.98
CA ASP A 85 -0.24 -8.27 12.37
C ASP A 85 -0.13 -6.98 11.55
N ARG A 86 -0.48 -7.07 10.26
CA ARG A 86 -0.50 -5.92 9.37
C ARG A 86 -1.56 -4.92 9.82
N ARG A 87 -1.21 -3.64 9.85
CA ARG A 87 -2.09 -2.54 10.29
C ARG A 87 -2.20 -1.48 9.24
N THR A 88 -3.36 -0.86 9.17
CA THR A 88 -3.60 0.34 8.36
C THR A 88 -3.74 1.55 9.27
N HIS A 89 -3.33 2.71 8.75
CA HIS A 89 -3.47 3.98 9.41
C HIS A 89 -3.96 5.00 8.38
N PHE A 90 -5.05 5.66 8.71
CA PHE A 90 -5.62 6.72 7.90
C PHE A 90 -5.56 8.03 8.68
N SER A 91 -5.19 9.12 8.01
CA SER A 91 -5.13 10.45 8.60
C SER A 91 -5.54 11.51 7.59
N GLU A 92 -6.36 12.48 8.02
CA GLU A 92 -6.67 13.69 7.27
C GLU A 92 -6.05 14.87 8.01
N THR A 93 -5.09 15.52 7.36
CA THR A 93 -4.44 16.70 7.95
C THR A 93 -5.42 17.89 7.84
N PRO A 94 -5.68 18.66 8.92
CA PRO A 94 -6.63 19.77 8.92
C PRO A 94 -6.42 20.85 7.83
#